data_AF-A0A3D3FLV1-F1
#
_entry.id   AF-A0A3D3FLV1-F1
#
_cell.length_a   1.000
_cell.length_b   1.000
_cell.length_c   1.000
_cell.angle_alpha   90.00
_cell.angle_beta   90.00
_cell.angle_gamma   90.00
#
_symmetry.space_group_name_H-M   'P 1'
#
loop_
_entity.id
_entity.type
_entity.pdbx_description
1 polymer ?
#
loop_
_entity_poly.entity_id
_entity_poly.type
_entity_poly.pdbx_seq_one_letter_code
_entity_poly.pdbx_strand_id
1 'polypeptide(L)' 'MLQTSIEGKPIQHQCAIAAYQGGFISMGRLAEAMGMHVVDLLSWLAEHGIALDTAMSLDDHTNT' A
#
# COMPACT_ATOMS: atom_id res chain seq x y z
N MET A 1 12.51 29.04 16.10
CA MET A 1 12.14 27.67 15.73
C MET A 1 10.63 27.56 15.82
N LEU A 2 9.93 27.58 14.69
CA LEU A 2 8.47 27.47 14.63
C LEU A 2 8.11 26.44 13.56
N GLN A 3 7.53 25.34 14.04
CA GLN A 3 6.52 24.46 13.46
C GLN A 3 6.24 24.57 11.95
N THR A 4 6.38 23.44 11.25
CA THR A 4 5.34 22.91 10.35
C THR A 4 5.30 21.39 10.45
N SER A 5 4.34 20.95 11.25
CA SER A 5 3.85 19.58 11.32
C SER A 5 3.15 19.23 10.01
N ILE A 6 3.59 18.15 9.33
CA ILE A 6 2.75 17.16 8.64
C ILE A 6 1.63 17.72 7.73
N GLU A 7 1.91 18.23 6.53
CA GLU A 7 0.84 18.57 5.55
C GLU A 7 1.17 18.20 4.07
N GLY A 8 1.99 17.16 3.84
CA GLY A 8 2.34 16.71 2.49
C GLY A 8 2.04 15.24 2.15
N LYS A 9 1.49 14.46 3.11
CA LYS A 9 1.45 12.99 3.03
C LYS A 9 0.19 12.32 2.45
N PRO A 10 -1.04 12.90 2.39
CA PRO A 10 -2.22 12.11 2.06
C PRO A 10 -2.22 11.61 0.61
N ILE A 11 -1.78 12.45 -0.34
CA ILE A 11 -1.75 12.08 -1.77
C ILE A 11 -0.72 10.97 -2.02
N GLN A 12 0.46 11.06 -1.39
CA GLN A 12 1.52 10.05 -1.58
C GLN A 12 1.11 8.69 -0.99
N HIS A 13 0.43 8.69 0.16
CA HIS A 13 -0.09 7.47 0.77
C HIS A 13 -1.19 6.83 -0.10
N GLN A 14 -2.11 7.63 -0.64
CA GLN A 14 -3.15 7.14 -1.55
C GLN A 14 -2.54 6.56 -2.85
N CYS A 15 -1.56 7.23 -3.44
CA CYS A 15 -0.85 6.72 -4.61
C CYS A 15 -0.10 5.41 -4.30
N ALA A 16 0.53 5.30 -3.13
CA ALA A 16 1.22 4.08 -2.72
C ALA A 16 0.24 2.92 -2.52
N ILE A 17 -0.92 3.17 -1.89
CA ILE A 17 -1.99 2.16 -1.72
C ILE A 17 -2.53 1.72 -3.08
N ALA A 18 -2.81 2.66 -3.99
CA ALA A 18 -3.27 2.33 -5.34
C ALA A 18 -2.22 1.54 -6.15
N ALA A 19 -0.95 1.91 -6.04
CA ALA A 19 0.15 1.19 -6.67
C ALA A 19 0.32 -0.23 -6.10
N TYR A 20 0.14 -0.40 -4.79
CA TYR A 20 0.13 -1.71 -4.14
C TYR A 20 -1.06 -2.54 -4.61
N GLN A 21 -2.27 -1.96 -4.62
CA GLN A 21 -3.50 -2.60 -5.11
C GLN A 21 -3.41 -3.04 -6.57
N GLY A 22 -2.74 -2.25 -7.41
CA GLY A 22 -2.49 -2.60 -8.81
C GLY A 22 -1.31 -3.55 -9.04
N GLY A 23 -0.64 -4.04 -7.98
CA GLY A 23 0.51 -4.95 -8.09
C GLY A 23 1.81 -4.29 -8.60
N PHE A 24 1.87 -2.96 -8.66
CA PHE A 24 3.04 -2.21 -9.14
C PHE A 24 4.16 -2.11 -8.10
N ILE A 25 3.84 -2.21 -6.82
CA ILE A 25 4.81 -2.19 -5.72
C ILE A 25 4.57 -3.34 -4.73
N SER A 26 5.64 -3.81 -4.09
CA SER A 26 5.57 -4.83 -3.05
C SER A 26 5.09 -4.25 -1.70
N MET A 27 4.64 -5.13 -0.80
CA MET A 27 4.29 -4.76 0.58
C MET A 27 5.42 -4.01 1.31
N GLY A 28 6.68 -4.42 1.11
CA GLY A 28 7.83 -3.75 1.71
C GLY A 28 8.00 -2.31 1.20
N ARG A 29 7.77 -2.07 -0.10
CA ARG A 29 7.79 -0.72 -0.68
C ARG A 29 6.62 0.14 -0.20
N LEU A 30 5.44 -0.47 -0.02
CA LEU A 30 4.30 0.22 0.59
C LEU A 30 4.62 0.61 2.04
N ALA A 31 5.24 -0.27 2.82
CA ALA A 31 5.65 0.00 4.21
C ALA A 31 6.63 1.18 4.30
N GLU A 32 7.65 1.20 3.43
CA GLU A 32 8.58 2.33 3.31
C GLU A 32 7.86 3.66 2.96
N ALA A 33 6.95 3.64 1.98
CA ALA A 33 6.21 4.82 1.53
C ALA A 33 5.26 5.35 2.61
N MET A 34 4.63 4.46 3.38
CA MET A 34 3.74 4.79 4.50
C MET A 34 4.53 5.18 5.76
N GLY A 35 5.83 4.93 5.80
CA GLY A 35 6.67 5.13 7.00
C GLY A 35 6.27 4.20 8.15
N MET A 36 5.78 3.01 7.83
CA MET A 36 5.28 2.01 8.77
C MET A 36 6.14 0.75 8.71
N HIS A 37 6.19 -0.01 9.81
CA HIS A 37 6.71 -1.37 9.74
C HIS A 37 5.69 -2.28 9.01
N VAL A 38 6.16 -3.34 8.35
CA VAL A 38 5.29 -4.23 7.56
C VAL A 38 4.15 -4.83 8.39
N VAL A 39 4.41 -5.19 9.66
CA VAL A 39 3.39 -5.76 10.57
C VAL A 39 2.31 -4.72 10.94
N ASP A 40 2.73 -3.47 11.16
CA ASP A 40 1.80 -2.38 11.48
C ASP A 40 0.96 -2.02 10.25
N LEU A 41 1.58 -2.03 9.07
CA LEU A 41 0.90 -1.84 7.80
C LEU A 41 -0.14 -2.92 7.54
N LEU A 42 0.15 -4.20 7.82
CA LEU A 42 -0.82 -5.29 7.70
C LEU A 42 -2.06 -5.06 8.56
N SER A 43 -1.85 -4.63 9.80
CA SER A 43 -2.94 -4.32 10.74
C SER A 43 -3.75 -3.12 10.24
N TRP A 44 -3.06 -2.07 9.78
CA TRP A 44 -3.69 -0.88 9.22
C TRP A 44 -4.52 -1.18 7.97
N LEU A 45 -4.01 -2.01 7.05
CA LEU A 45 -4.73 -2.44 5.85
C LEU A 45 -5.97 -3.24 6.20
N ALA A 46 -5.88 -4.15 7.18
CA ALA A 46 -7.02 -4.93 7.66
C ALA A 46 -8.11 -4.05 8.30
N GLU A 47 -7.70 -3.07 9.13
CA GLU A 47 -8.61 -2.09 9.73
C GLU A 47 -9.32 -1.21 8.68
N HIS A 48 -8.62 -0.90 7.58
CA HIS A 48 -9.15 -0.07 6.49
C HIS A 48 -9.82 -0.90 5.37
N GLY A 49 -9.95 -2.22 5.54
CA GLY A 49 -10.60 -3.10 4.57
C GLY A 49 -9.86 -3.22 3.23
N ILE A 50 -8.57 -2.95 3.20
CA ILE A 50 -7.74 -3.06 2.00
C ILE A 50 -7.28 -4.51 1.85
N ALA A 51 -7.72 -5.16 0.77
CA ALA A 51 -7.33 -6.52 0.46
C ALA A 51 -5.81 -6.63 0.27
N LEU A 52 -5.21 -7.63 0.91
CA LEU A 52 -3.80 -7.98 0.79
C LEU A 52 -3.48 -8.74 -0.51
N ASP A 53 -4.51 -9.01 -1.31
CA ASP A 53 -4.53 -9.92 -2.46
C ASP A 53 -4.03 -9.26 -3.74
N THR A 54 -2.86 -8.62 -3.65
CA THR A 54 -2.25 -7.89 -4.78
C THR A 54 -1.19 -8.69 -5.50
N ALA A 55 -0.87 -9.88 -4.98
CA ALA A 55 -0.13 -10.88 -5.72
C ALA A 55 -1.15 -11.87 -6.27
N MET A 56 -1.36 -11.84 -7.59
CA MET A 56 -2.04 -12.88 -8.39
C MET A 56 -3.50 -12.58 -8.80
N SER A 57 -3.73 -11.45 -9.47
CA SER A 57 -4.63 -11.50 -10.65
C SER A 57 -3.83 -12.06 -11.83
N LEU A 58 -3.35 -13.30 -11.69
CA LEU A 58 -3.00 -14.10 -12.83
C LEU A 58 -4.34 -14.64 -13.34
N ASP A 59 -5.03 -13.84 -14.15
CA ASP A 59 -5.88 -14.41 -15.20
C ASP A 59 -4.93 -15.22 -16.11
N ASP A 60 -4.53 -16.40 -15.62
CA ASP A 60 -4.02 -17.46 -16.45
C ASP A 60 -5.24 -17.89 -17.26
N HIS A 61 -5.42 -17.26 -18.41
CA HIS A 61 -6.20 -17.83 -19.49
C HIS A 61 -5.51 -19.13 -19.89
N THR A 62 -5.76 -20.20 -19.13
CA THR A 62 -5.54 -21.57 -19.57
C THR A 62 -6.62 -21.83 -20.63
N ASN A 63 -6.37 -21.35 -21.85
CA ASN A 63 -7.15 -21.71 -23.02
C ASN A 63 -6.86 -23.18 -23.32
N THR A 64 -7.81 -24.02 -22.93
CA THR A 64 -7.97 -25.44 -23.29
C THR A 64 -7.87 -25.70 -24.79
#